data_AF-A0A0D5M229-F1
#
_entry.id   AF-A0A0D5M229-F1
#
_cell.length_a   1.000
_cell.length_b   1.000
_cell.length_c   1.000
_cell.angle_alpha   90.00
_cell.angle_beta   90.00
_cell.angle_gamma   90.00
#
_symmetry.space_group_name_H-M   'P 1'
#
loop_
_entity.id
_entity.type
_entity.pdbx_description
1 polymer ?
#
loop_
_entity_poly.entity_id
_entity_poly.type
_entity_poly.pdbx_seq_one_letter_code
_entity_poly.pdbx_strand_id
1 'polypeptide(L)'
;MHNETSNDLSQAGLHIAIQDIKDELFDTPECDYAIAQLLTRWGQAEQAEQLLDEMLLKWGTSPEVLALTQRGYTEMVGSSELFADNDETMPKPQKTAPANLEVVAA
;
A
#
# COMPACT_ATOMS: atom_id res chain seq x y z
N MET A 1 -9.99 27.05 -5.91
CA MET A 1 -9.39 26.93 -4.56
C MET A 1 -10.23 25.93 -3.75
N HIS A 2 -10.18 24.63 -4.08
CA HIS A 2 -10.98 23.59 -3.41
C HIS A 2 -10.21 22.27 -3.34
N ASN A 3 -9.00 22.29 -2.77
CA ASN A 3 -8.22 21.05 -2.59
C ASN A 3 -7.85 20.76 -1.13
N GLU A 4 -8.23 21.64 -0.20
CA GLU A 4 -7.88 21.50 1.22
C GLU A 4 -8.88 20.62 1.99
N THR A 5 -10.14 20.53 1.56
CA THR A 5 -11.18 19.79 2.29
C THR A 5 -11.14 18.27 2.09
N SER A 6 -10.64 17.80 0.94
CA SER A 6 -10.58 16.35 0.65
C SER A 6 -9.43 15.67 1.39
N ASN A 7 -8.33 16.37 1.59
CA ASN A 7 -7.17 15.85 2.31
C ASN A 7 -7.42 15.81 3.83
N ASP A 8 -8.10 16.84 4.35
CA ASP A 8 -8.43 16.93 5.78
C ASP A 8 -9.46 15.87 6.22
N LEU A 9 -10.48 15.62 5.39
CA LEU A 9 -11.46 14.54 5.63
C LEU A 9 -10.79 13.15 5.60
N SER A 10 -9.81 12.99 4.70
CA SER A 10 -9.02 11.77 4.62
C SER A 10 -8.22 11.60 5.92
N GLN A 11 -7.45 12.61 6.34
CA GLN A 11 -6.64 12.51 7.56
C GLN A 11 -7.47 12.31 8.83
N ALA A 12 -8.62 12.98 8.95
CA ALA A 12 -9.54 12.79 10.07
C ALA A 12 -10.09 11.35 10.12
N GLY A 13 -10.43 10.77 8.96
CA GLY A 13 -10.86 9.37 8.86
C GLY A 13 -9.79 8.37 9.28
N LEU A 14 -8.54 8.63 8.90
CA LEU A 14 -7.39 7.82 9.35
C LEU A 14 -7.23 7.86 10.87
N HIS A 15 -7.28 9.05 11.47
CA HIS A 15 -7.19 9.19 12.93
C HIS A 15 -8.30 8.44 13.68
N ILE A 16 -9.53 8.49 13.16
CA ILE A 16 -10.66 7.75 13.75
C ILE A 16 -10.39 6.24 13.68
N ALA A 17 -9.97 5.74 12.52
CA ALA A 17 -9.67 4.32 12.36
C ALA A 17 -8.50 3.85 13.23
N ILE A 18 -7.45 4.67 13.39
CA ILE A 18 -6.34 4.38 14.31
C ILE A 18 -6.86 4.32 15.76
N GLN A 19 -7.74 5.24 16.15
CA GLN A 19 -8.28 5.27 17.50
C GLN A 19 -9.20 4.07 17.78
N ASP A 20 -9.99 3.65 16.80
CA ASP A 20 -10.86 2.47 16.86
C ASP A 20 -10.03 1.18 17.06
N ILE A 21 -8.95 1.02 16.27
CA ILE A 21 -8.00 -0.08 16.43
C ILE A 21 -7.39 -0.09 17.83
N LYS A 22 -7.01 1.08 18.36
CA LYS A 22 -6.45 1.20 19.72
C LYS A 22 -7.45 0.83 20.81
N ASP A 23 -8.71 1.19 20.63
CA ASP A 23 -9.80 0.86 21.56
C ASP A 23 -10.15 -0.64 21.51
N GLU A 24 -10.05 -1.28 20.34
CA GLU A 24 -10.36 -2.70 20.18
C GLU A 24 -9.21 -3.64 20.64
N LEU A 25 -7.96 -3.32 20.28
CA LEU A 25 -6.80 -4.22 20.48
C LEU A 25 -5.97 -3.91 21.74
N PHE A 26 -6.25 -2.81 22.45
CA PHE A 26 -5.68 -2.47 23.76
C PHE A 26 -4.17 -2.64 23.91
N ASP A 27 -3.36 -1.66 23.47
CA ASP A 27 -1.90 -1.59 23.69
C ASP A 27 -1.20 -2.97 23.64
N THR A 28 -1.43 -3.71 22.56
CA THR A 28 -0.78 -4.98 22.25
C THR A 28 0.17 -4.80 21.05
N PRO A 29 1.13 -5.71 20.84
CA PRO A 29 1.94 -5.67 19.61
C PRO A 29 1.07 -5.81 18.33
N GLU A 30 -0.07 -6.50 18.44
CA GLU A 30 -1.04 -6.61 17.35
C GLU A 30 -1.69 -5.26 17.01
N CYS A 31 -1.92 -4.41 18.01
CA CYS A 31 -2.41 -3.04 17.80
C CYS A 31 -1.43 -2.22 16.94
N ASP A 32 -0.15 -2.20 17.32
CA ASP A 32 0.87 -1.45 16.58
C ASP A 32 1.02 -1.97 15.14
N TYR A 33 0.96 -3.30 14.94
CA TYR A 33 0.96 -3.90 13.60
C TYR A 33 -0.30 -3.56 12.78
N ALA A 34 -1.49 -3.57 13.37
CA ALA A 34 -2.73 -3.22 12.69
C ALA A 34 -2.74 -1.76 12.23
N ILE A 35 -2.23 -0.85 13.06
CA ILE A 35 -2.05 0.56 12.70
C ILE A 35 -1.02 0.69 11.56
N ALA A 36 0.11 -0.04 11.61
CA ALA A 36 1.11 -0.01 10.55
C ALA A 36 0.55 -0.49 9.20
N GLN A 37 -0.28 -1.53 9.19
CA GLN A 37 -0.99 -1.96 7.99
C GLN A 37 -1.94 -0.89 7.45
N LEU A 38 -2.71 -0.24 8.33
CA LEU A 38 -3.63 0.83 7.95
C LEU A 38 -2.86 2.00 7.31
N LEU A 39 -1.77 2.44 7.95
CA LEU A 39 -0.89 3.51 7.46
C LEU A 39 -0.27 3.15 6.10
N THR A 40 0.16 1.90 5.91
CA THR A 40 0.69 1.42 4.61
C THR A 40 -0.37 1.53 3.51
N ARG A 41 -1.61 1.11 3.76
CA ARG A 41 -2.71 1.19 2.78
C ARG A 41 -3.11 2.62 2.44
N TRP A 42 -2.91 3.54 3.36
CA TRP A 42 -3.15 4.97 3.19
C TRP A 42 -1.99 5.71 2.51
N GLY A 43 -0.93 5.00 2.10
CA GLY A 43 0.25 5.57 1.47
C GLY A 43 1.23 6.23 2.44
N GLN A 44 1.03 6.06 3.75
CA GLN A 44 1.92 6.55 4.81
C GLN A 44 2.96 5.48 5.18
N ALA A 45 3.67 4.96 4.18
CA ALA A 45 4.67 3.91 4.37
C ALA A 45 5.78 4.36 5.35
N GLU A 46 6.27 5.59 5.26
CA GLU A 46 7.30 6.06 6.20
C GLU A 46 6.85 6.06 7.67
N GLN A 47 5.58 6.35 7.94
CA GLN A 47 5.04 6.30 9.31
C GLN A 47 4.80 4.87 9.78
N ALA A 48 4.34 3.99 8.90
CA ALA A 48 4.17 2.58 9.22
C ALA A 48 5.52 1.90 9.53
N GLU A 49 6.60 2.27 8.84
CA GLU A 49 7.94 1.73 9.10
C GLU A 49 8.46 2.18 10.47
N GLN A 50 8.31 3.48 10.77
CA GLN A 50 8.62 4.01 12.09
C GLN A 50 7.82 3.30 13.18
N LEU A 51 6.54 3.03 12.96
CA LEU A 51 5.70 2.34 13.93
C LEU A 51 6.14 0.87 14.13
N LEU A 52 6.58 0.19 13.07
CA LEU A 52 7.14 -1.15 13.16
C LEU A 52 8.46 -1.18 13.96
N ASP A 53 9.30 -0.15 13.82
CA ASP A 53 10.53 0.01 14.60
C ASP A 53 10.23 0.33 16.07
N GLU A 54 9.27 1.24 16.32
CA GLU A 54 8.77 1.52 17.68
C GLU A 54 8.15 0.28 18.33
N MET A 55 7.45 -0.56 17.56
CA MET A 55 6.91 -1.83 18.03
C MET A 55 8.03 -2.77 18.50
N LEU A 56 9.13 -2.87 17.74
CA LEU A 56 10.30 -3.65 18.15
C LEU A 56 10.99 -3.06 19.39
N LEU A 57 11.01 -1.73 19.52
CA LEU A 57 11.59 -1.05 20.67
C LEU A 57 10.74 -1.23 21.94
N LYS A 58 9.41 -1.12 21.82
CA LYS A 58 8.44 -1.16 22.91
C LYS A 58 8.18 -2.60 23.40
N TRP A 59 7.94 -3.52 22.47
CA TRP A 59 7.58 -4.91 22.77
C TRP A 59 8.76 -5.87 22.75
N GLY A 60 9.92 -5.42 22.27
CA GLY A 60 11.12 -6.23 22.12
C GLY A 60 11.04 -7.21 20.94
N THR A 61 12.05 -8.07 20.84
CA THR A 61 12.20 -9.03 19.73
C THR A 61 11.55 -10.39 20.05
N SER A 62 10.37 -10.36 20.66
CA SER A 62 9.58 -11.57 20.86
C SER A 62 9.28 -12.23 19.51
N PRO A 63 9.24 -13.57 19.41
CA PRO A 63 9.06 -14.26 18.12
C PRO A 63 7.76 -13.86 17.41
N GLU A 64 6.71 -13.55 18.18
CA GLU A 64 5.45 -13.03 17.67
C GLU A 64 5.60 -11.63 17.07
N VAL A 65 6.23 -10.71 17.82
CA VAL A 65 6.53 -9.34 17.36
C VAL A 65 7.40 -9.38 16.11
N LEU A 66 8.48 -10.16 16.09
CA LEU A 66 9.37 -10.31 14.93
C LEU A 66 8.62 -10.82 13.69
N ALA A 67 7.68 -11.76 13.85
CA ALA A 67 6.88 -12.26 12.75
C ALA A 67 5.95 -11.17 12.19
N LEU A 68 5.33 -10.37 13.07
CA LEU A 68 4.49 -9.23 12.69
C LEU A 68 5.31 -8.14 11.98
N THR A 69 6.48 -7.79 12.52
CA THR A 69 7.35 -6.77 11.93
C THR A 69 7.87 -7.20 10.56
N GLN A 70 8.37 -8.43 10.42
CA GLN A 70 8.83 -8.94 9.13
C GLN A 70 7.72 -8.95 8.08
N ARG A 71 6.51 -9.34 8.50
CA ARG A 71 5.34 -9.31 7.60
C ARG A 71 5.04 -7.87 7.17
N GLY A 72 4.99 -6.92 8.11
CA GLY A 72 4.76 -5.51 7.81
C GLY A 72 5.77 -4.93 6.80
N TYR A 73 7.06 -5.17 7.02
CA TYR A 73 8.11 -4.76 6.08
C TYR A 73 7.95 -5.40 4.70
N THR A 74 7.61 -6.68 4.64
CA THR A 74 7.42 -7.40 3.36
C THR A 74 6.21 -6.84 2.60
N GLU A 75 5.10 -6.57 3.30
CA GLU A 75 3.89 -5.99 2.70
C GLU A 75 4.14 -4.57 2.19
N MET A 76 4.94 -3.77 2.90
CA MET A 76 5.34 -2.43 2.44
C MET A 76 6.16 -2.46 1.16
N VAL A 77 7.19 -3.31 1.11
CA VAL A 77 8.03 -3.46 -0.09
C VAL A 77 7.19 -3.97 -1.27
N GLY A 78 6.34 -4.98 -1.03
CA GLY A 78 5.46 -5.52 -2.06
C GLY A 78 4.39 -4.54 -2.56
N SER A 79 3.88 -3.67 -1.68
CA SER A 79 2.96 -2.61 -2.09
C SER A 79 3.65 -1.53 -2.92
N SER A 80 4.91 -1.20 -2.62
CA SER A 80 5.73 -0.28 -3.44
C SER A 80 6.03 -0.85 -4.84
N GLU A 81 6.31 -2.16 -4.96
CA GLU A 81 6.48 -2.83 -6.26
C GLU A 81 5.17 -2.88 -7.08
N LEU A 82 4.02 -3.03 -6.43
CA LEU A 82 2.71 -3.01 -7.12
C LEU A 82 2.30 -1.63 -7.66
N PHE A 83 2.85 -0.53 -7.11
CA PHE A 83 2.67 0.82 -7.65
C PHE A 83 3.80 1.26 -8.60
N ALA A 84 4.91 0.52 -8.65
CA ALA A 84 5.99 0.78 -9.60
C ALA A 84 5.75 0.18 -11.00
N ASP A 85 4.80 -0.75 -11.16
CA ASP A 85 4.41 -1.32 -12.45
C ASP A 85 3.17 -0.61 -13.02
N ASN A 86 3.26 0.71 -13.24
CA ASN A 86 2.31 1.44 -14.10
C ASN A 86 2.97 2.57 -14.91
N ASP A 87 4.29 2.51 -15.11
CA ASP A 87 4.95 3.28 -16.16
C ASP A 87 5.64 2.28 -17.11
N GLU A 88 5.18 2.27 -18.37
CA GLU A 88 5.68 1.47 -19.50
C GLU A 88 5.12 0.02 -19.56
N THR A 89 4.05 -0.31 -20.30
CA THR A 89 3.87 -0.05 -21.73
C THR A 89 2.42 -0.41 -22.09
N MET A 90 1.68 0.53 -22.68
CA MET A 90 0.55 0.17 -23.53
C MET A 90 1.05 -0.87 -24.55
N PRO A 91 0.39 -2.04 -24.74
CA PRO A 91 0.68 -2.85 -25.90
C PRO A 91 0.28 -2.04 -27.14
N LYS A 92 1.28 -1.43 -27.79
CA LYS A 92 1.18 -0.90 -29.15
C LYS A 92 0.42 -1.94 -29.98
N PRO A 93 -0.70 -1.60 -30.65
CA PRO A 93 -1.23 -2.46 -31.68
C PRO A 93 -0.15 -2.54 -32.77
N GLN A 94 0.50 -3.70 -32.85
CA GLN A 94 1.53 -3.98 -33.84
C GLN A 94 0.92 -3.84 -35.23
N LYS A 95 1.41 -2.83 -35.95
CA LYS A 95 1.24 -2.69 -37.39
C LYS A 95 1.83 -3.92 -38.08
N THR A 96 0.97 -4.82 -38.53
CA THR A 96 1.30 -5.85 -39.53
C THR A 96 0.33 -5.70 -40.70
N ALA A 97 0.73 -4.88 -41.67
CA ALA A 97 0.52 -5.22 -43.08
C ALA A 97 1.66 -6.19 -43.45
N PRO A 98 1.53 -7.13 -44.42
CA PRO A 98 0.73 -6.99 -45.64
C PRO A 98 -0.02 -8.27 -46.09
N ALA A 99 -1.05 -8.12 -46.93
CA ALA A 99 -1.33 -9.10 -47.99
C ALA A 99 -2.25 -8.46 -49.04
N ASN A 100 -1.64 -8.13 -50.18
CA ASN A 100 -2.32 -7.77 -51.40
C ASN A 100 -3.09 -9.02 -51.89
N LEU A 101 -4.42 -8.96 -51.96
CA LEU A 101 -5.22 -9.95 -52.67
C LEU A 101 -6.07 -9.22 -53.71
N GLU A 102 -5.48 -9.12 -54.90
CA GLU A 102 -6.14 -8.81 -56.15
C GLU A 102 -7.28 -9.81 -56.38
N VAL A 103 -8.53 -9.33 -56.46
CA VAL A 103 -9.65 -10.12 -56.99
C VAL A 103 -10.19 -9.39 -58.20
N VAL A 104 -9.94 -10.02 -59.34
CA VAL A 104 -10.26 -9.62 -60.70
C VAL A 104 -11.76 -9.77 -60.94
N ALA A 105 -12.29 -8.89 -61.78
CA ALA A 105 -13.67 -8.85 -62.24
C ALA A 105 -14.12 -10.11 -63.01
N ALA A 106 -15.42 -10.39 -62.97
CA ALA A 106 -16.21 -10.98 -64.05
C ALA A 106 -17.65 -10.48 -63.97
#